data_AF-A0A0W8GX34-F1
#
_entry.id   AF-A0A0W8GX34-F1
#
_cell.length_a   1.000
_cell.length_b   1.000
_cell.length_c   1.000
_cell.angle_alpha   90.00
_cell.angle_beta   90.00
_cell.angle_gamma   90.00
#
_symmetry.space_group_name_H-M   'P 1'
#
loop_
_entity.id
_entity.type
_entity.pdbx_description
1 polymer ?
#
loop_
_entity_poly.entity_id
_entity_poly.type
_entity_poly.pdbx_seq_one_letter_code
_entity_poly.pdbx_strand_id
1 'polypeptide(L)'
;MSKTIRTVPFESDPQYQVPIGLYQISLLIGSSYGDGEHESPYGHTAVAIFTENKDVPVIVYDFGRYGKTYSEELGLGITLNGASSPRGEGILRLWWSFSRYIQGENACGYGTSKTRTTYEYIYYVQPQSVLNIMNFFKKLTDQGIRLNTSDIRTTYKLVDPYFALGPNCTTLSLNAMNVGLRNFTKNSSKYIDSTKVLGRMLSTAMKAKYQEPNYLYLLDNLKDYLESQDVAIKVNVKKFYHAKNQPKLPSERMRR
;
A
#
# COMPACT_ATOMS: atom_id res chain seq x y z
N MET A 1 -11.02 39.34 12.68
CA MET A 1 -9.71 38.76 13.06
C MET A 1 -9.30 37.77 11.98
N SER A 2 -8.32 38.14 11.17
CA SER A 2 -7.80 37.32 10.06
C SER A 2 -7.05 36.12 10.63
N LYS A 3 -7.57 34.91 10.39
CA LYS A 3 -6.86 33.67 10.76
C LYS A 3 -5.80 33.41 9.70
N THR A 4 -4.57 33.71 10.03
CA THR A 4 -3.39 33.42 9.22
C THR A 4 -3.31 31.90 9.00
N ILE A 5 -3.57 31.48 7.77
CA ILE A 5 -3.33 30.11 7.30
C ILE A 5 -1.82 29.91 7.32
N ARG A 6 -1.31 29.05 8.21
CA ARG A 6 0.07 28.55 8.11
C ARG A 6 0.07 27.40 7.11
N THR A 7 0.47 27.69 5.88
CA THR A 7 0.86 26.69 4.89
C THR A 7 2.15 26.02 5.36
N VAL A 8 2.11 24.73 5.63
CA VAL A 8 3.32 23.90 5.80
C VAL A 8 3.84 23.58 4.40
N PRO A 9 5.15 23.71 4.11
CA PRO A 9 5.64 23.59 2.73
C PRO A 9 5.41 22.18 2.19
N PHE A 10 4.44 22.08 1.28
CA PHE A 10 4.28 21.00 0.33
C PHE A 10 5.06 21.43 -0.92
N GLU A 11 6.00 20.64 -1.41
CA GLU A 11 6.53 20.91 -2.75
C GLU A 11 5.42 20.64 -3.77
N SER A 12 4.69 21.70 -4.12
CA SER A 12 3.85 21.93 -5.32
C SER A 12 2.46 21.25 -5.50
N ASP A 13 1.60 21.16 -4.47
CA ASP A 13 0.16 20.91 -4.63
C ASP A 13 -0.61 21.80 -3.64
N PRO A 14 -1.16 22.94 -4.09
CA PRO A 14 -1.91 23.87 -3.26
C PRO A 14 -3.21 23.28 -2.68
N GLN A 15 -3.57 22.03 -3.01
CA GLN A 15 -4.73 21.32 -2.46
C GLN A 15 -4.46 20.59 -1.13
N TYR A 16 -3.24 20.62 -0.59
CA TYR A 16 -2.94 20.04 0.73
C TYR A 16 -3.19 21.05 1.84
N GLN A 17 -4.46 21.24 2.21
CA GLN A 17 -4.85 21.97 3.41
C GLN A 17 -5.34 20.98 4.46
N VAL A 18 -4.43 20.54 5.33
CA VAL A 18 -4.82 19.79 6.52
C VAL A 18 -5.49 20.77 7.51
N PRO A 19 -6.68 20.45 8.06
CA PRO A 19 -7.29 21.31 9.06
C PRO A 19 -6.37 21.52 10.27
N ILE A 20 -6.43 22.72 10.87
CA ILE A 20 -5.57 23.09 12.00
C ILE A 20 -5.73 22.07 13.14
N GLY A 21 -4.59 21.59 13.66
CA GLY A 21 -4.55 20.62 14.77
C GLY A 21 -4.81 19.18 14.35
N LEU A 22 -5.01 18.90 13.06
CA LEU A 22 -5.10 17.56 12.50
C LEU A 22 -3.83 17.21 11.71
N TYR A 23 -3.64 15.91 11.55
CA TYR A 23 -2.58 15.30 10.76
C TYR A 23 -3.20 14.50 9.62
N GLN A 24 -2.37 14.08 8.66
CA GLN A 24 -2.82 13.31 7.51
C GLN A 24 -2.26 11.89 7.52
N ILE A 25 -3.15 10.92 7.37
CA ILE A 25 -2.82 9.55 6.97
C ILE A 25 -3.44 9.31 5.60
N SER A 26 -2.67 8.71 4.71
CA SER A 26 -3.13 8.30 3.38
C SER A 26 -3.01 6.80 3.22
N LEU A 27 -4.09 6.15 2.80
CA LEU A 27 -4.07 4.78 2.33
C LEU A 27 -3.96 4.80 0.80
N LEU A 28 -2.85 4.26 0.28
CA LEU A 28 -2.51 4.27 -1.13
C LEU A 28 -2.86 2.91 -1.73
N ILE A 29 -3.66 2.88 -2.80
CA ILE A 29 -4.07 1.67 -3.51
C ILE A 29 -3.66 1.78 -4.98
N GLY A 30 -2.62 1.05 -5.35
CA GLY A 30 -2.20 0.89 -6.74
C GLY A 30 -3.05 -0.15 -7.44
N SER A 31 -3.62 0.19 -8.61
CA SER A 31 -4.38 -0.75 -9.44
C SER A 31 -3.50 -1.88 -9.98
N SER A 32 -4.14 -2.91 -10.54
CA SER A 32 -3.48 -3.85 -11.44
C SER A 32 -2.81 -3.13 -12.62
N TYR A 33 -1.81 -3.78 -13.22
CA TYR A 33 -1.01 -3.27 -14.34
C TYR A 33 -0.69 -4.42 -15.31
N GLY A 34 -0.31 -4.11 -16.54
CA GLY A 34 0.12 -5.11 -17.53
C GLY A 34 1.59 -4.97 -17.87
N ASP A 35 2.16 -5.99 -18.52
CA ASP A 35 3.49 -5.92 -19.16
C ASP A 35 3.40 -5.76 -20.69
N GLY A 36 2.17 -5.69 -21.23
CA GLY A 36 1.89 -5.54 -22.66
C GLY A 36 1.39 -6.83 -23.30
N GLU A 37 1.78 -7.98 -22.76
CA GLU A 37 1.33 -9.30 -23.22
C GLU A 37 0.42 -9.99 -22.18
N HIS A 38 0.63 -9.68 -20.91
CA HIS A 38 -0.11 -10.23 -19.77
C HIS A 38 -0.56 -9.11 -18.84
N GLU A 39 -1.82 -9.18 -18.39
CA GLU A 39 -2.27 -8.36 -17.25
C GLU A 39 -1.83 -9.04 -15.94
N SER A 40 -1.07 -8.31 -15.12
CA SER A 40 -0.87 -8.67 -13.72
C SER A 40 -2.09 -8.20 -12.92
N PRO A 41 -2.91 -9.11 -12.34
CA PRO A 41 -4.01 -8.71 -11.48
C PRO A 41 -3.52 -8.08 -10.17
N TYR A 42 -2.21 -8.13 -9.90
CA TYR A 42 -1.62 -7.65 -8.67
C TYR A 42 -1.51 -6.12 -8.67
N GLY A 43 -2.35 -5.49 -7.87
CA GLY A 43 -2.17 -4.13 -7.40
C GLY A 43 -1.24 -4.06 -6.18
N HIS A 44 -1.32 -2.96 -5.44
CA HIS A 44 -0.50 -2.76 -4.24
C HIS A 44 -1.20 -1.88 -3.20
N THR A 45 -0.82 -2.00 -1.93
CA THR A 45 -1.33 -1.14 -0.86
C THR A 45 -0.19 -0.65 0.03
N ALA A 46 -0.18 0.64 0.35
CA ALA A 46 0.78 1.24 1.27
C ALA A 46 0.10 2.30 2.14
N VAL A 47 0.75 2.67 3.25
CA VAL A 47 0.29 3.75 4.15
C VAL A 47 1.29 4.89 4.11
N ALA A 48 0.85 6.10 3.79
CA ALA A 48 1.66 7.30 3.93
C ALA A 48 1.21 8.14 5.13
N ILE A 49 2.18 8.67 5.86
CA ILE A 49 1.97 9.61 6.96
C ILE A 49 2.69 10.89 6.58
N PHE A 50 1.97 12.00 6.61
CA PHE A 50 2.57 13.33 6.48
C PHE A 50 2.86 13.85 7.88
N THR A 51 4.09 14.29 8.09
CA THR A 51 4.59 14.67 9.41
C THR A 51 4.84 16.17 9.47
N GLU A 52 4.90 16.71 10.69
CA GLU A 52 5.33 18.10 10.92
C GLU A 52 6.87 18.26 10.87
N ASN A 53 7.62 17.14 10.82
CA ASN A 53 9.06 17.17 10.69
C ASN A 53 9.43 17.64 9.29
N LYS A 54 10.09 18.80 9.21
CA LYS A 54 10.50 19.40 7.92
C LYS A 54 11.55 18.58 7.18
N ASP A 55 12.35 17.78 7.90
CA ASP A 55 13.39 16.94 7.29
C ASP A 55 12.79 15.65 6.70
N VAL A 56 11.68 15.17 7.28
CA VAL A 56 10.95 13.98 6.81
C VAL A 56 9.46 14.31 6.77
N PRO A 57 9.02 15.19 5.84
CA PRO A 57 7.66 15.69 5.80
C PRO A 57 6.65 14.58 5.44
N VAL A 58 7.13 13.44 4.96
CA VAL A 58 6.33 12.27 4.66
C VAL A 58 7.12 10.99 4.89
N ILE A 59 6.43 9.95 5.35
CA ILE A 59 6.93 8.57 5.37
C ILE A 59 5.87 7.68 4.74
N VAL A 60 6.25 6.94 3.68
CA VAL A 60 5.42 5.89 3.07
C VAL A 60 5.93 4.53 3.52
N TYR A 61 5.08 3.78 4.20
CA TYR A 61 5.29 2.40 4.61
C TYR A 61 4.75 1.46 3.55
N ASP A 62 5.69 0.83 2.85
CA ASP A 62 5.49 0.04 1.64
C ASP A 62 5.94 -1.41 1.90
N PHE A 63 5.01 -2.28 2.24
CA PHE A 63 5.29 -3.70 2.52
C PHE A 63 4.92 -4.58 1.36
N GLY A 64 5.84 -5.43 0.93
CA GLY A 64 5.57 -6.35 -0.17
C GLY A 64 6.60 -7.45 -0.31
N ARG A 65 6.39 -8.25 -1.34
CA ARG A 65 7.28 -9.35 -1.73
C ARG A 65 8.38 -8.83 -2.64
N TYR A 66 9.34 -8.12 -2.06
CA TYR A 66 10.46 -7.50 -2.82
C TYR A 66 11.76 -8.28 -2.78
N GLY A 67 11.83 -9.34 -1.96
CA GLY A 67 13.01 -10.19 -1.81
C GLY A 67 12.84 -11.52 -2.53
N LYS A 68 13.42 -12.58 -1.95
CA LYS A 68 13.31 -13.95 -2.48
C LYS A 68 11.86 -14.42 -2.44
N THR A 69 11.45 -15.15 -3.47
CA THR A 69 10.15 -15.83 -3.52
C THR A 69 10.33 -17.29 -3.12
N TYR A 70 9.26 -17.91 -2.60
CA TYR A 70 9.29 -19.31 -2.16
C TYR A 70 8.28 -20.13 -2.95
N SER A 71 8.65 -21.32 -3.40
CA SER A 71 7.73 -22.21 -4.10
C SER A 71 6.49 -22.54 -3.27
N GLU A 72 5.35 -22.70 -3.93
CA GLU A 72 4.09 -23.10 -3.29
C GLU A 72 3.41 -24.22 -4.09
N GLU A 73 3.15 -25.36 -3.46
CA GLU A 73 2.45 -26.48 -4.10
C GLU A 73 0.97 -26.46 -3.74
N LEU A 74 0.09 -26.35 -4.73
CA LEU A 74 -1.35 -26.28 -4.52
C LEU A 74 -2.06 -27.63 -4.64
N GLY A 75 -1.30 -28.71 -4.74
CA GLY A 75 -1.81 -30.05 -5.05
C GLY A 75 -2.07 -30.24 -6.56
N LEU A 76 -2.45 -31.47 -6.95
CA LEU A 76 -2.77 -31.84 -8.34
C LEU A 76 -1.64 -31.54 -9.36
N GLY A 77 -0.38 -31.54 -8.91
CA GLY A 77 0.78 -31.23 -9.75
C GLY A 77 0.97 -29.74 -10.07
N ILE A 78 0.25 -28.84 -9.39
CA ILE A 78 0.39 -27.39 -9.56
C ILE A 78 1.40 -26.84 -8.56
N THR A 79 2.52 -26.32 -9.07
CA THR A 79 3.54 -25.63 -8.27
C THR A 79 3.72 -24.20 -8.78
N LEU A 80 3.55 -23.22 -7.88
CA LEU A 80 3.74 -21.80 -8.16
C LEU A 80 5.13 -21.34 -7.70
N ASN A 81 5.89 -20.75 -8.61
CA ASN A 81 7.30 -20.41 -8.42
C ASN A 81 7.60 -19.00 -8.95
N GLY A 82 8.66 -18.37 -8.44
CA GLY A 82 9.10 -17.07 -8.94
C GLY A 82 7.99 -16.01 -8.83
N ALA A 83 7.72 -15.31 -9.95
CA ALA A 83 6.71 -14.26 -10.00
C ALA A 83 5.28 -14.75 -9.68
N SER A 84 4.94 -16.00 -10.02
CA SER A 84 3.60 -16.55 -9.76
C SER A 84 3.41 -17.10 -8.36
N SER A 85 4.50 -17.29 -7.60
CA SER A 85 4.39 -17.73 -6.21
C SER A 85 3.56 -16.73 -5.37
N PRO A 86 2.76 -17.21 -4.41
CA PRO A 86 2.08 -16.34 -3.45
C PRO A 86 2.95 -16.01 -2.22
N ARG A 87 4.18 -16.55 -2.13
CA ARG A 87 5.06 -16.48 -0.97
C ARG A 87 6.42 -15.85 -1.26
N GLY A 88 6.99 -15.22 -0.24
CA GLY A 88 8.37 -14.76 -0.27
C GLY A 88 8.78 -14.05 1.00
N GLU A 89 9.95 -13.42 0.96
CA GLU A 89 10.41 -12.54 2.04
C GLU A 89 9.46 -11.36 2.19
N GLY A 90 9.07 -11.08 3.44
CA GLY A 90 8.33 -9.87 3.79
C GLY A 90 9.29 -8.70 3.87
N ILE A 91 9.23 -7.79 2.91
CA ILE A 91 10.11 -6.62 2.84
C ILE A 91 9.29 -5.35 3.07
N LEU A 92 9.66 -4.57 4.08
CA LEU A 92 9.10 -3.25 4.37
C LEU A 92 10.07 -2.16 3.91
N ARG A 93 9.62 -1.30 3.01
CA ARG A 93 10.33 -0.10 2.56
C ARG A 93 9.70 1.12 3.22
N LEU A 94 10.54 1.98 3.78
CA LEU A 94 10.17 3.28 4.35
C LEU A 94 10.69 4.34 3.39
N TRP A 95 9.80 4.94 2.59
CA TRP A 95 10.13 6.02 1.67
C TRP A 95 9.92 7.36 2.34
N TRP A 96 10.87 8.28 2.23
CA TRP A 96 10.71 9.67 2.71
C TRP A 96 10.43 10.67 1.59
N SER A 97 10.12 10.17 0.39
CA SER A 97 9.69 10.98 -0.74
C SER A 97 8.41 10.38 -1.35
N PHE A 98 7.28 11.05 -1.10
CA PHE A 98 5.98 10.65 -1.64
C PHE A 98 5.96 10.68 -3.17
N SER A 99 6.56 11.71 -3.79
CA SER A 99 6.64 11.82 -5.24
C SER A 99 7.44 10.69 -5.87
N ARG A 100 8.58 10.30 -5.29
CA ARG A 100 9.38 9.15 -5.75
C ARG A 100 8.63 7.83 -5.58
N TYR A 101 7.92 7.63 -4.46
CA TYR A 101 7.05 6.47 -4.26
C TYR A 101 5.96 6.39 -5.35
N ILE A 102 5.19 7.47 -5.52
CA ILE A 102 4.08 7.55 -6.47
C ILE A 102 4.54 7.41 -7.93
N GLN A 103 5.74 7.89 -8.26
CA GLN A 103 6.35 7.65 -9.57
C GLN A 103 6.73 6.18 -9.74
N GLY A 104 7.37 5.57 -8.74
CA GLY A 104 7.77 4.16 -8.78
C GLY A 104 6.59 3.23 -8.98
N GLU A 105 5.50 3.46 -8.25
CA GLU A 105 4.24 2.71 -8.40
C GLU A 105 3.65 2.88 -9.80
N ASN A 106 3.51 4.12 -10.29
CA ASN A 106 2.85 4.36 -11.58
C ASN A 106 3.73 4.05 -12.79
N ALA A 107 5.02 3.77 -12.61
CA ALA A 107 5.88 3.22 -13.65
C ALA A 107 5.53 1.75 -13.97
N CYS A 108 4.80 1.05 -13.09
CA CYS A 108 4.34 -0.32 -13.34
C CYS A 108 3.36 -0.34 -14.54
N GLY A 109 3.73 -1.13 -15.55
CA GLY A 109 2.98 -1.22 -16.81
C GLY A 109 3.00 0.05 -17.66
N TYR A 110 3.95 0.95 -17.45
CA TYR A 110 4.15 2.10 -18.33
C TYR A 110 4.50 1.65 -19.74
N GLY A 111 3.85 2.24 -20.75
CA GLY A 111 4.04 1.87 -22.17
C GLY A 111 3.29 0.60 -22.60
N THR A 112 2.47 0.03 -21.72
CA THR A 112 1.63 -1.15 -22.01
C THR A 112 0.16 -0.77 -22.14
N SER A 113 -0.70 -1.73 -22.48
CA SER A 113 -2.15 -1.53 -22.52
C SER A 113 -2.77 -1.16 -21.17
N LYS A 114 -2.08 -1.43 -20.04
CA LYS A 114 -2.59 -1.19 -18.69
C LYS A 114 -1.50 -0.67 -17.75
N THR A 115 -1.40 0.65 -17.62
CA THR A 115 -0.50 1.30 -16.65
C THR A 115 -1.17 1.43 -15.28
N ARG A 116 -0.40 1.24 -14.20
CA ARG A 116 -0.91 1.39 -12.82
C ARG A 116 -1.41 2.81 -12.57
N THR A 117 -2.58 2.90 -11.94
CA THR A 117 -3.10 4.12 -11.31
C THR A 117 -3.05 3.93 -9.80
N THR A 118 -2.47 4.89 -9.08
CA THR A 118 -2.47 4.89 -7.61
C THR A 118 -3.57 5.80 -7.09
N TYR A 119 -4.52 5.24 -6.36
CA TYR A 119 -5.56 5.99 -5.66
C TYR A 119 -5.11 6.29 -4.24
N GLU A 120 -5.32 7.52 -3.79
CA GLU A 120 -5.02 7.96 -2.44
C GLU A 120 -6.33 8.25 -1.70
N TYR A 121 -6.53 7.56 -0.58
CA TYR A 121 -7.64 7.77 0.35
C TYR A 121 -7.11 8.45 1.60
N ILE A 122 -7.46 9.73 1.75
CA ILE A 122 -6.92 10.62 2.77
C ILE A 122 -7.85 10.68 3.98
N TYR A 123 -7.25 10.58 5.16
CA TYR A 123 -7.90 10.74 6.46
C TYR A 123 -7.21 11.86 7.25
N TYR A 124 -8.01 12.81 7.72
CA TYR A 124 -7.57 13.82 8.68
C TYR A 124 -7.82 13.31 10.09
N VAL A 125 -6.75 13.23 10.88
CA VAL A 125 -6.75 12.51 12.15
C VAL A 125 -6.09 13.30 13.25
N GLN A 126 -6.31 12.86 14.49
CA GLN A 126 -5.59 13.39 15.64
C GLN A 126 -4.12 12.92 15.63
N PRO A 127 -3.19 13.70 16.22
CA PRO A 127 -1.76 13.33 16.29
C PRO A 127 -1.53 11.93 16.86
N GLN A 128 -2.32 11.54 17.87
CA GLN A 128 -2.20 10.22 18.50
C GLN A 128 -2.44 9.05 17.52
N SER A 129 -3.33 9.22 16.54
CA SER A 129 -3.57 8.21 15.50
C SER A 129 -2.32 7.98 14.66
N VAL A 130 -1.61 9.06 14.29
CA VAL A 130 -0.34 8.99 13.57
C VAL A 130 0.72 8.28 14.42
N LEU A 131 0.87 8.67 15.69
CA LEU A 131 1.83 8.05 16.60
C LEU A 131 1.59 6.54 16.76
N ASN A 132 0.33 6.11 16.86
CA ASN A 132 -0.01 4.69 16.96
C ASN A 132 0.46 3.91 15.72
N ILE A 133 0.27 4.47 14.52
CA ILE A 133 0.70 3.83 13.27
C ILE A 133 2.23 3.80 13.17
N MET A 134 2.89 4.92 13.45
CA MET A 134 4.35 5.00 13.43
C MET A 134 4.96 4.00 14.41
N ASN A 135 4.39 3.88 15.62
CA ASN A 135 4.82 2.90 16.61
C ASN A 135 4.57 1.44 16.17
N PHE A 136 3.48 1.18 15.46
CA PHE A 136 3.22 -0.14 14.87
C PHE A 136 4.33 -0.53 13.89
N PHE A 137 4.66 0.34 12.92
CA PHE A 137 5.75 0.06 11.99
C PHE A 137 7.12 0.04 12.66
N LYS A 138 7.34 0.90 13.66
CA LYS A 138 8.59 0.89 14.43
C LYS A 138 8.83 -0.47 15.08
N LYS A 139 7.82 -1.07 15.71
CA LYS A 139 7.93 -2.42 16.30
C LYS A 139 8.33 -3.46 15.26
N LEU A 140 7.76 -3.40 14.05
CA LEU A 140 8.13 -4.30 12.96
C LEU A 140 9.59 -4.10 12.52
N THR A 141 10.03 -2.84 12.39
CA THR A 141 11.41 -2.55 11.98
C THR A 141 12.44 -2.82 13.07
N ASP A 142 12.08 -2.67 14.35
CA ASP A 142 12.95 -2.99 15.49
C ASP A 142 13.23 -4.49 15.59
N GLN A 143 12.28 -5.33 15.17
CA GLN A 143 12.40 -6.79 15.13
C GLN A 143 12.98 -7.30 13.80
N GLY A 144 12.92 -6.49 12.75
CA GLY A 144 13.41 -6.83 11.42
C GLY A 144 14.91 -6.61 11.24
N ILE A 145 15.40 -7.01 10.06
CA ILE A 145 16.79 -6.81 9.64
C ILE A 145 16.83 -5.66 8.64
N ARG A 146 17.54 -4.57 8.96
CA ARG A 146 17.79 -3.50 7.99
C ARG A 146 18.70 -4.01 6.86
N LEU A 147 18.22 -3.95 5.63
CA LEU A 147 18.94 -4.44 4.45
C LEU A 147 19.73 -3.33 3.74
N ASN A 148 19.11 -2.18 3.50
CA ASN A 148 19.70 -1.08 2.74
C ASN A 148 19.06 0.26 3.12
N THR A 149 19.83 1.33 3.05
CA THR A 149 19.40 2.73 3.17
C THR A 149 19.97 3.50 1.99
N SER A 150 19.12 4.15 1.20
CA SER A 150 19.52 5.08 0.15
C SER A 150 19.19 6.52 0.57
N ASP A 151 19.19 7.44 -0.39
CA ASP A 151 18.76 8.84 -0.33
C ASP A 151 17.24 9.05 -0.45
N ILE A 152 16.47 7.99 -0.73
CA ILE A 152 15.00 8.05 -0.90
C ILE A 152 14.21 7.08 -0.02
N ARG A 153 14.86 6.02 0.48
CA ARG A 153 14.21 5.01 1.33
C ARG A 153 15.18 4.19 2.18
N THR A 154 14.66 3.60 3.25
CA THR A 154 15.28 2.48 3.97
C THR A 154 14.46 1.21 3.78
N THR A 155 15.12 0.07 3.67
CA THR A 155 14.51 -1.24 3.45
C THR A 155 14.83 -2.19 4.60
N TYR A 156 13.81 -2.86 5.11
CA TYR A 156 13.87 -3.87 6.16
C TYR A 156 13.30 -5.19 5.67
N LYS A 157 13.96 -6.30 6.01
CA LYS A 157 13.36 -7.64 5.98
C LYS A 157 12.66 -7.86 7.32
N LEU A 158 11.36 -8.08 7.29
CA LEU A 158 10.57 -8.36 8.49
C LEU A 158 10.75 -9.81 8.93
N VAL A 159 10.39 -10.10 10.19
CA VAL A 159 10.36 -11.45 10.75
C VAL A 159 9.32 -12.30 10.02
N ASP A 160 8.12 -11.75 9.83
CA ASP A 160 7.03 -12.44 9.13
C ASP A 160 7.24 -12.41 7.61
N PRO A 161 7.17 -13.56 6.93
CA PRO A 161 7.25 -13.61 5.48
C PRO A 161 5.99 -13.04 4.83
N TYR A 162 6.12 -12.63 3.56
CA TYR A 162 4.98 -12.29 2.75
C TYR A 162 4.20 -13.55 2.34
N PHE A 163 2.88 -13.50 2.48
CA PHE A 163 1.96 -14.48 1.90
C PHE A 163 0.71 -13.80 1.38
N ALA A 164 0.36 -14.05 0.11
CA ALA A 164 -0.74 -13.37 -0.58
C ALA A 164 -2.12 -13.47 0.12
N LEU A 165 -2.38 -14.52 0.91
CA LEU A 165 -3.60 -14.65 1.73
C LEU A 165 -3.42 -14.29 3.21
N GLY A 166 -2.17 -14.15 3.64
CA GLY A 166 -1.78 -13.91 5.03
C GLY A 166 -1.23 -12.50 5.18
N PRO A 167 -0.03 -12.34 5.77
CA PRO A 167 0.67 -11.07 5.79
C PRO A 167 1.01 -10.62 4.36
N ASN A 168 0.27 -9.65 3.84
CA ASN A 168 0.50 -9.02 2.55
C ASN A 168 0.42 -7.48 2.66
N CYS A 169 0.61 -6.79 1.53
CA CYS A 169 0.59 -5.33 1.48
C CYS A 169 -0.72 -4.73 2.01
N THR A 170 -1.86 -5.32 1.65
CA THR A 170 -3.19 -4.91 2.11
C THR A 170 -3.39 -5.19 3.59
N THR A 171 -3.13 -6.40 4.08
CA THR A 171 -3.37 -6.74 5.49
C THR A 171 -2.48 -5.94 6.43
N LEU A 172 -1.20 -5.73 6.08
CA LEU A 172 -0.29 -4.96 6.93
C LEU A 172 -0.71 -3.48 6.96
N SER A 173 -1.12 -2.93 5.82
CA SER A 173 -1.68 -1.58 5.74
C SER A 173 -2.96 -1.47 6.57
N LEU A 174 -3.85 -2.46 6.53
CA LEU A 174 -5.08 -2.46 7.33
C LEU A 174 -4.84 -2.65 8.83
N ASN A 175 -3.83 -3.43 9.21
CA ASN A 175 -3.40 -3.54 10.61
C ASN A 175 -2.90 -2.18 11.12
N ALA A 176 -2.08 -1.48 10.34
CA ALA A 176 -1.68 -0.11 10.62
C ALA A 176 -2.90 0.81 10.74
N MET A 177 -3.81 0.79 9.77
CA MET A 177 -5.01 1.64 9.83
C MET A 177 -5.88 1.31 11.04
N ASN A 178 -6.08 0.05 11.43
CA ASN A 178 -6.88 -0.31 12.60
C ASN A 178 -6.26 0.15 13.94
N VAL A 179 -4.93 0.26 14.06
CA VAL A 179 -4.29 0.78 15.29
C VAL A 179 -4.35 2.31 15.38
N GLY A 180 -4.32 3.02 14.24
CA GLY A 180 -4.46 4.47 14.21
C GLY A 180 -5.92 4.95 14.24
N LEU A 181 -6.78 4.20 13.56
CA LEU A 181 -8.20 4.47 13.35
C LEU A 181 -8.99 3.24 13.78
N ARG A 182 -9.33 3.17 15.07
CA ARG A 182 -10.02 2.01 15.66
C ARG A 182 -11.27 1.64 14.85
N ASN A 183 -11.43 0.34 14.58
CA ASN A 183 -12.53 -0.23 13.79
C ASN A 183 -12.52 0.15 12.30
N PHE A 184 -11.37 0.56 11.73
CA PHE A 184 -11.23 0.91 10.32
C PHE A 184 -11.83 -0.12 9.36
N THR A 185 -11.69 -1.41 9.69
CA THR A 185 -12.15 -2.54 8.87
C THR A 185 -13.50 -3.13 9.29
N LYS A 186 -14.24 -2.46 10.19
CA LYS A 186 -15.56 -2.95 10.65
C LYS A 186 -16.51 -3.05 9.44
N ASN A 187 -17.26 -4.16 9.36
CA ASN A 187 -18.16 -4.51 8.26
C ASN A 187 -17.48 -4.85 6.91
N SER A 188 -16.15 -4.94 6.85
CA SER A 188 -15.43 -5.22 5.58
C SER A 188 -15.53 -6.68 5.11
N SER A 189 -15.93 -7.62 5.98
CA SER A 189 -15.91 -9.06 5.66
C SER A 189 -16.77 -9.46 4.46
N LYS A 190 -17.89 -8.75 4.22
CA LYS A 190 -18.77 -9.00 3.07
C LYS A 190 -18.17 -8.61 1.72
N TYR A 191 -17.05 -7.90 1.71
CA TYR A 191 -16.35 -7.51 0.49
C TYR A 191 -15.32 -8.55 0.06
N ILE A 192 -15.05 -9.58 0.86
CA ILE A 192 -14.03 -10.58 0.56
C ILE A 192 -14.49 -11.45 -0.61
N ASP A 193 -13.80 -11.32 -1.75
CA ASP A 193 -14.03 -12.14 -2.93
C ASP A 193 -12.71 -12.37 -3.68
N SER A 194 -12.05 -13.49 -3.35
CA SER A 194 -10.78 -13.87 -3.96
C SER A 194 -10.81 -14.21 -5.43
N THR A 195 -12.00 -14.42 -6.01
CA THR A 195 -12.11 -14.73 -7.44
C THR A 195 -11.82 -13.53 -8.33
N LYS A 196 -12.01 -12.30 -7.82
CA LYS A 196 -11.74 -11.05 -8.54
C LYS A 196 -10.27 -10.83 -8.87
N VAL A 197 -9.36 -11.34 -8.03
CA VAL A 197 -7.91 -11.07 -8.13
C VAL A 197 -7.11 -12.30 -8.53
N LEU A 198 -7.40 -13.47 -7.94
CA LEU A 198 -6.65 -14.69 -8.21
C LEU A 198 -7.17 -15.47 -9.43
N GLY A 199 -8.36 -15.13 -9.93
CA GLY A 199 -9.09 -15.94 -10.89
C GLY A 199 -9.67 -17.22 -10.26
N ARG A 200 -10.62 -17.86 -10.94
CA ARG A 200 -11.42 -18.96 -10.35
C ARG A 200 -10.59 -20.18 -9.92
N MET A 201 -9.71 -20.66 -10.80
CA MET A 201 -8.96 -21.90 -10.54
C MET A 201 -8.01 -21.75 -9.34
N LEU A 202 -7.22 -20.66 -9.33
CA LEU A 202 -6.27 -20.40 -8.25
C LEU A 202 -7.00 -20.05 -6.95
N SER A 203 -8.09 -19.28 -7.01
CA SER A 203 -8.94 -19.02 -5.85
C SER A 203 -9.47 -20.32 -5.23
N THR A 204 -10.01 -21.26 -6.02
CA THR A 204 -10.48 -22.55 -5.53
C THR A 204 -9.37 -23.38 -4.91
N ALA A 205 -8.23 -23.54 -5.59
CA ALA A 205 -7.11 -24.33 -5.08
C ALA A 205 -6.55 -23.75 -3.76
N MET A 206 -6.45 -22.42 -3.71
CA MET A 206 -6.00 -21.71 -2.52
C MET A 206 -6.97 -21.81 -1.36
N LYS A 207 -8.28 -21.69 -1.59
CA LYS A 207 -9.32 -21.92 -0.57
C LYS A 207 -9.30 -23.34 -0.03
N ALA A 208 -9.13 -24.33 -0.91
CA ALA A 208 -9.06 -25.74 -0.51
C ALA A 208 -7.87 -26.01 0.43
N LYS A 209 -6.72 -25.35 0.20
CA LYS A 209 -5.52 -25.53 1.02
C LYS A 209 -5.49 -24.69 2.30
N TYR A 210 -5.95 -23.44 2.24
CA TYR A 210 -5.72 -22.45 3.30
C TYR A 210 -6.97 -21.92 3.99
N GLN A 211 -8.16 -22.27 3.49
CA GLN A 211 -9.43 -21.62 3.81
C GLN A 211 -9.47 -20.15 3.33
N GLU A 212 -10.67 -19.60 3.10
CA GLU A 212 -10.80 -18.17 2.78
C GLU A 212 -10.50 -17.37 4.05
N PRO A 213 -9.60 -16.37 4.01
CA PRO A 213 -9.45 -15.44 5.11
C PRO A 213 -10.77 -14.76 5.47
N ASN A 214 -11.04 -14.59 6.77
CA ASN A 214 -12.22 -13.87 7.27
C ASN A 214 -11.97 -12.36 7.47
N TYR A 215 -10.83 -11.87 6.98
CA TYR A 215 -10.42 -10.48 6.99
C TYR A 215 -10.15 -10.01 5.57
N LEU A 216 -10.22 -8.70 5.35
CA LEU A 216 -9.95 -8.10 4.04
C LEU A 216 -8.45 -8.15 3.72
N TYR A 217 -8.08 -8.73 2.58
CA TYR A 217 -6.67 -8.94 2.21
C TYR A 217 -6.37 -8.66 0.74
N LEU A 218 -7.37 -8.26 -0.03
CA LEU A 218 -7.26 -7.99 -1.46
C LEU A 218 -7.56 -6.53 -1.75
N LEU A 219 -6.74 -5.93 -2.60
CA LEU A 219 -6.77 -4.51 -2.92
C LEU A 219 -8.08 -4.04 -3.58
N ASP A 220 -8.63 -4.82 -4.52
CA ASP A 220 -9.86 -4.45 -5.22
C ASP A 220 -11.05 -4.54 -4.27
N ASN A 221 -11.08 -5.57 -3.41
CA ASN A 221 -12.08 -5.66 -2.36
C ASN A 221 -11.94 -4.52 -1.33
N LEU A 222 -10.72 -4.08 -1.03
CA LEU A 222 -10.49 -2.92 -0.18
C LEU A 222 -11.00 -1.64 -0.83
N LYS A 223 -10.72 -1.42 -2.11
CA LYS A 223 -11.29 -0.30 -2.86
C LYS A 223 -12.81 -0.32 -2.82
N ASP A 224 -13.44 -1.47 -3.10
CA ASP A 224 -14.89 -1.64 -3.03
C ASP A 224 -15.44 -1.29 -1.64
N TYR A 225 -14.77 -1.74 -0.57
CA TYR A 225 -15.14 -1.40 0.81
C TYR A 225 -15.05 0.11 1.08
N LEU A 226 -13.94 0.77 0.70
CA LEU A 226 -13.73 2.20 0.94
C LEU A 226 -14.69 3.10 0.16
N GLU A 227 -15.18 2.63 -0.99
CA GLU A 227 -16.14 3.35 -1.84
C GLU A 227 -17.60 3.05 -1.47
N SER A 228 -17.83 2.11 -0.55
CA SER A 228 -19.18 1.70 -0.14
C SER A 228 -19.82 2.61 0.89
N GLN A 229 -21.13 2.42 1.09
CA GLN A 229 -21.83 3.04 2.22
C GLN A 229 -21.46 2.43 3.57
N ASP A 230 -20.94 1.19 3.57
CA ASP A 230 -20.64 0.40 4.76
C ASP A 230 -19.29 0.71 5.40
N VAL A 231 -18.47 1.56 4.76
CA VAL A 231 -17.18 1.98 5.29
C VAL A 231 -17.36 2.58 6.69
N ALA A 232 -16.66 2.01 7.67
CA ALA A 232 -16.81 2.39 9.07
C ALA A 232 -16.28 3.80 9.34
N ILE A 233 -15.27 4.24 8.59
CA ILE A 233 -14.67 5.57 8.68
C ILE A 233 -14.65 6.17 7.28
N LYS A 234 -15.39 7.27 7.10
CA LYS A 234 -15.52 7.92 5.81
C LYS A 234 -14.20 8.58 5.40
N VAL A 235 -13.86 8.43 4.13
CA VAL A 235 -12.70 9.07 3.50
C VAL A 235 -12.93 10.58 3.46
N ASN A 236 -11.94 11.38 3.89
CA ASN A 236 -12.06 12.84 3.83
C ASN A 236 -11.84 13.35 2.40
N VAL A 237 -10.79 12.86 1.74
CA VAL A 237 -10.43 13.26 0.37
C VAL A 237 -9.96 12.04 -0.40
N LYS A 238 -10.33 11.97 -1.68
CA LYS A 238 -9.84 10.95 -2.61
C LYS A 238 -9.08 11.62 -3.75
N LYS A 239 -7.85 11.18 -3.99
CA LYS A 239 -7.03 11.60 -5.14
C LYS A 239 -6.63 10.39 -5.98
N PHE A 240 -6.15 10.64 -7.19
CA PHE A 240 -5.54 9.60 -8.02
C PHE A 240 -4.33 10.14 -8.76
N TYR A 241 -3.37 9.26 -8.97
CA TYR A 241 -2.12 9.53 -9.64
C TYR A 241 -1.99 8.55 -10.78
N HIS A 242 -1.64 9.04 -11.97
CA HIS A 242 -1.37 8.22 -13.14
C HIS A 242 -0.13 8.74 -13.85
N ALA A 243 0.64 7.87 -14.50
CA ALA A 243 1.93 8.23 -15.11
C ALA A 243 1.83 9.41 -16.11
N LYS A 244 0.70 9.54 -16.82
CA LYS A 244 0.43 10.64 -17.76
C LYS A 244 0.26 12.01 -17.08
N ASN A 245 -0.02 12.04 -15.78
CA ASN A 245 -0.35 13.26 -15.02
C ASN A 245 0.78 13.66 -14.06
N GLN A 246 1.95 13.02 -14.14
CA GLN A 246 3.09 13.28 -13.26
C GLN A 246 4.17 14.11 -13.96
N PRO A 247 4.82 15.05 -13.24
CA PRO A 247 6.00 15.73 -13.76
C PRO A 247 7.09 14.71 -14.10
N LYS A 248 7.70 14.84 -15.28
CA LYS A 248 8.88 14.04 -15.65
C LYS A 248 10.04 14.47 -14.75
N LEU A 249 10.61 13.55 -13.97
CA LEU A 249 11.84 13.85 -13.23
C LEU A 249 13.03 13.90 -14.21
N PRO A 250 14.09 14.67 -13.89
CA PRO A 250 15.34 14.61 -14.62
C PRO A 250 15.82 13.16 -14.73
N SER A 251 16.25 12.78 -15.91
CA SER A 251 16.56 11.40 -16.30
C SER A 251 17.74 10.83 -15.52
N GLU A 252 17.51 10.29 -14.32
CA GLU A 252 18.46 9.41 -13.65
C GLU A 252 17.84 8.04 -13.39
N ARG A 253 18.25 7.11 -14.26
CA ARG A 253 18.36 5.65 -14.09
C ARG A 253 17.53 5.06 -12.94
N MET A 254 16.24 4.82 -13.19
CA MET A 254 15.56 3.68 -12.58
C MET A 254 16.13 2.38 -13.18
N ARG A 255 17.29 1.94 -12.70
CA ARG A 255 17.72 0.54 -12.89
C ARG A 255 17.02 -0.29 -11.80
N ARG A 256 16.22 -1.25 -12.28
CA ARG A 256 15.55 -2.27 -11.48
C ARG A 256 16.55 -3.16 -10.77
#